data_AF-A0A7X8U5Z0-F1
#
_entry.id   AF-A0A7X8U5Z0-F1
#
_cell.length_a   1.000
_cell.length_b   1.000
_cell.length_c   1.000
_cell.angle_alpha   90.00
_cell.angle_beta   90.00
_cell.angle_gamma   90.00
#
_symmetry.space_group_name_H-M   'P 1'
#
loop_
_entity.id
_entity.type
_entity.pdbx_description
1 polymer ?
#
loop_
_entity_poly.entity_id
_entity_poly.type
_entity_poly.pdbx_seq_one_letter_code
_entity_poly.pdbx_strand_id
1 'polypeptide(L)' 'MEVFFLPDSKRIVINVPADLLSEVDTFSNIENKNRSEIVREAIVLYLAERKKFLMKEQMKKGYLEMAAINLCIAGEDN' A
#
# COMPACT_ATOMS: atom_id res chain seq x y z
N MET A 1 32.78 4.22 -10.99
CA MET A 1 31.94 4.78 -9.91
C MET A 1 30.54 4.82 -10.48
N GLU A 2 29.71 3.81 -10.20
CA GLU A 2 28.33 3.80 -10.67
C GLU A 2 27.57 4.91 -9.96
N VAL A 3 27.07 5.85 -10.76
CA VAL A 3 26.21 6.93 -10.27
C VAL A 3 24.84 6.29 -10.02
N PHE A 4 24.53 6.00 -8.76
CA PHE A 4 23.17 5.61 -8.38
C PHE A 4 22.24 6.79 -8.72
N PHE A 5 21.41 6.60 -9.73
CA PHE A 5 20.38 7.55 -10.13
C PHE A 5 19.41 7.71 -8.95
N LEU A 6 19.47 8.86 -8.26
CA LEU A 6 18.40 9.23 -7.33
C LEU A 6 17.13 9.38 -8.17
N PRO A 7 16.08 8.57 -7.97
CA PRO A 7 14.85 8.69 -8.75
C PRO A 7 14.31 10.11 -8.62
N ASP A 8 13.77 10.66 -9.71
CA ASP A 8 13.20 12.00 -9.78
C ASP A 8 12.16 12.20 -8.66
N SER A 9 12.56 12.89 -7.59
CA SER A 9 11.73 13.05 -6.40
C SER A 9 10.75 14.20 -6.59
N LYS A 10 9.47 13.97 -6.32
CA LYS A 10 8.43 15.01 -6.34
C LYS A 10 8.06 15.41 -4.91
N ARG A 11 7.94 16.72 -4.67
CA ARG A 11 7.52 17.28 -3.38
C ARG A 11 6.00 17.22 -3.25
N ILE A 12 5.52 16.72 -2.12
CA ILE A 12 4.10 16.73 -1.74
C ILE A 12 3.97 17.62 -0.50
N VAL A 13 3.01 18.55 -0.50
CA VAL A 13 2.64 19.38 0.65
C VAL A 13 1.22 19.00 1.05
N ILE A 14 1.03 18.67 2.32
CA ILE A 14 -0.26 18.25 2.88
C ILE A 14 -0.54 19.01 4.17
N ASN A 15 -1.83 19.20 4.47
CA ASN A 15 -2.27 19.64 5.78
C ASN A 15 -2.61 18.41 6.62
N VAL A 16 -2.17 18.39 7.87
CA VAL A 16 -2.47 17.32 8.83
C VAL A 16 -3.00 17.92 10.13
N PRO A 17 -3.86 17.21 10.87
CA PRO A 17 -4.27 17.64 12.20
C PRO A 17 -3.08 17.85 13.13
N ALA A 18 -3.14 18.85 14.00
CA ALA A 18 -2.06 19.17 14.94
C ALA A 18 -1.73 17.99 15.86
N ASP A 19 -2.75 17.27 16.33
CA ASP A 19 -2.58 16.13 17.23
C ASP A 19 -1.80 14.98 16.54
N LEU A 20 -2.12 14.71 15.26
CA LEU A 20 -1.41 13.71 14.47
C LEU A 20 0.05 14.12 14.23
N LEU A 21 0.30 15.40 13.96
CA LEU A 21 1.67 15.90 13.82
C LEU A 21 2.47 15.74 15.13
N SER A 22 1.84 16.01 16.27
CA SER A 22 2.45 15.81 17.59
C SER A 22 2.81 14.34 17.85
N GLU A 23 1.95 13.41 17.43
CA GLU A 23 2.26 11.98 17.47
C GLU A 23 3.47 11.64 16.61
N VAL A 24 3.48 12.09 15.35
CA VAL A 24 4.60 11.89 14.42
C VAL A 24 5.90 12.45 14.98
N ASP A 25 5.86 13.62 15.64
CA ASP A 25 7.03 14.21 16.31
C ASP A 25 7.55 13.36 17.46
N THR A 26 6.65 12.73 18.21
CA THR A 26 7.04 11.82 19.29
C THR A 26 7.80 10.62 18.72
N PHE A 27 7.31 10.00 17.64
CA PHE A 27 8.00 8.90 16.96
C PHE A 27 9.29 9.35 16.27
N SER A 28 9.32 10.55 15.70
CA SER A 28 10.50 11.16 15.09
C SER A 28 11.66 11.21 16.09
N ASN A 29 11.36 11.60 17.34
CA ASN A 29 12.35 11.64 18.41
C ASN A 29 12.75 10.24 18.91
N ILE A 30 11.80 9.33 19.09
CA ILE A 30 12.06 7.98 19.60
C ILE A 30 12.90 7.16 18.62
N GLU A 31 12.58 7.24 17.32
CA GLU A 31 13.22 6.43 16.28
C GLU A 31 14.43 7.12 15.63
N ASN A 32 14.76 8.34 16.04
CA ASN A 32 15.80 9.18 15.43
C ASN A 32 15.63 9.31 13.90
N LYS A 33 14.38 9.45 13.46
CA LYS A 33 13.97 9.65 12.06
C LYS A 33 13.37 11.02 11.88
N ASN A 34 13.47 11.62 10.71
CA ASN A 34 12.74 12.86 10.44
C ASN A 34 11.28 12.59 10.01
N ARG A 35 10.43 13.61 10.15
CA ARG A 35 9.00 13.55 9.75
C ARG A 35 8.78 13.02 8.33
N SER A 36 9.64 13.40 7.38
CA SER A 36 9.51 12.97 5.98
C SER A 36 9.83 11.48 5.79
N GLU A 37 10.70 10.91 6.62
CA GLU A 37 10.98 9.46 6.63
C GLU A 37 9.77 8.70 7.13
N ILE A 38 9.21 9.12 8.27
CA ILE A 38 8.00 8.50 8.84
C ILE A 38 6.84 8.55 7.86
N VAL A 39 6.59 9.72 7.24
CA VAL A 39 5.52 9.87 6.24
C VAL A 39 5.76 8.98 5.02
N ARG A 40 7.00 8.87 4.53
CA ARG A 40 7.32 7.97 3.42
C ARG A 40 7.07 6.50 3.78
N GLU A 41 7.51 6.05 4.94
CA GLU A 41 7.29 4.69 5.43
C GLU A 41 5.79 4.38 5.57
N ALA A 42 5.02 5.30 6.16
CA ALA A 42 3.58 5.16 6.31
C ALA A 42 2.86 5.06 4.95
N ILE A 43 3.24 5.88 3.97
CA ILE A 43 2.68 5.84 2.61
C ILE A 43 2.99 4.50 1.93
N VAL A 44 4.24 4.03 2.02
CA VAL A 44 4.65 2.75 1.43
C VAL A 44 3.85 1.59 2.04
N LEU A 45 3.71 1.58 3.37
CA LEU A 45 2.93 0.57 4.09
C LEU A 45 1.46 0.59 3.67
N TYR A 46 0.83 1.78 3.65
CA TYR A 46 -0.55 1.95 3.23
C TYR A 46 -0.80 1.43 1.80
N LEU A 47 0.08 1.80 0.86
CA LEU A 47 -0.05 1.36 -0.54
C LEU A 47 0.15 -0.14 -0.69
N ALA A 48 1.08 -0.75 0.03
CA ALA A 48 1.31 -2.19 0.01
C ALA A 48 0.07 -2.95 0.48
N GLU A 49 -0.53 -2.53 1.59
CA GLU A 49 -1.74 -3.16 2.12
C GLU A 49 -2.94 -2.97 1.19
N ARG A 50 -3.10 -1.77 0.62
CA ARG A 50 -4.18 -1.49 -0.33
C ARG A 50 -4.07 -2.34 -1.60
N LYS A 51 -2.85 -2.56 -2.12
CA LYS A 51 -2.62 -3.44 -3.27
C LYS A 51 -3.00 -4.89 -2.96
N LYS A 52 -2.63 -5.41 -1.79
CA LYS A 52 -3.01 -6.77 -1.38
C LYS A 52 -4.52 -6.94 -1.29
N PHE A 53 -5.22 -5.96 -0.70
CA PHE A 53 -6.67 -5.96 -0.63
C PHE A 53 -7.30 -6.00 -2.02
N LEU A 54 -6.89 -5.09 -2.92
CA LEU A 54 -7.44 -5.02 -4.27
C LEU A 54 -7.18 -6.29 -5.09
N MET A 55 -6.00 -6.91 -4.94
CA MET A 55 -5.69 -8.17 -5.60
C MET A 55 -6.64 -9.29 -5.15
N LYS A 56 -6.91 -9.41 -3.84
CA LYS A 56 -7.86 -10.40 -3.31
C LYS A 56 -9.27 -10.20 -3.84
N GLU A 57 -9.74 -8.95 -3.87
CA GLU A 57 -11.08 -8.62 -4.40
C GLU A 57 -11.17 -8.92 -5.90
N GLN A 58 -10.12 -8.62 -6.67
CA GLN A 58 -10.08 -8.93 -8.09
C GLN A 58 -10.08 -10.45 -8.34
N MET A 59 -9.31 -11.22 -7.55
CA MET A 59 -9.33 -12.69 -7.62
C MET A 59 -10.73 -13.23 -7.32
N LYS A 60 -11.34 -12.79 -6.22
CA LYS A 60 -12.69 -13.22 -5.83
C LYS A 60 -13.70 -12.93 -6.95
N LYS A 61 -13.65 -11.73 -7.53
CA LYS A 61 -14.52 -11.35 -8.64
C LYS A 61 -14.32 -12.28 -9.84
N GLY A 62 -13.08 -12.53 -10.26
CA GLY A 62 -12.79 -13.43 -11.38
C GLY A 62 -13.28 -14.86 -11.13
N TYR A 63 -13.12 -15.38 -9.90
CA TYR A 63 -13.64 -16.70 -9.54
C TYR A 63 -15.17 -16.79 -9.61
N LEU A 64 -15.87 -15.74 -9.17
CA LEU A 64 -17.33 -15.69 -9.26
C LEU A 64 -17.80 -15.61 -10.72
N GLU A 65 -17.13 -14.80 -11.55
CA GLU A 65 -17.42 -14.68 -12.98
C GLU A 65 -17.23 -16.00 -13.72
N MET A 66 -16.19 -16.76 -13.35
CA MET A 66 -15.88 -18.05 -13.96
C MET A 66 -16.54 -19.24 -13.26
N ALA A 67 -17.39 -19.03 -12.25
CA ALA A 67 -17.89 -20.10 -11.39
C ALA A 67 -18.54 -21.25 -12.17
N ALA A 68 -19.46 -20.94 -13.09
CA ALA A 68 -20.13 -21.94 -13.92
C ALA A 68 -19.16 -22.70 -14.84
N ILE A 69 -18.22 -22.00 -15.47
CA ILE A 69 -17.22 -22.61 -16.34
C ILE A 69 -16.30 -23.55 -15.54
N ASN A 70 -15.86 -23.10 -14.35
CA ASN A 70 -14.99 -23.88 -13.48
C ASN A 70 -15.69 -25.14 -12.96
N LEU A 71 -16.98 -25.07 -12.61
CA LEU A 71 -17.79 -26.23 -12.22
C LEU A 71 -17.93 -27.25 -13.36
N CYS A 72 -18.23 -26.76 -14.57
CA CYS A 72 -18.29 -27.59 -15.77
C CYS A 72 -16.97 -28.33 -16.03
N ILE A 73 -15.83 -27.63 -15.94
CA ILE A 73 -14.50 -28.21 -16.18
C ILE A 73 -14.12 -29.20 -15.07
N ALA A 74 -14.50 -28.92 -13.82
CA ALA A 74 -14.24 -29.81 -12.69
C ALA A 74 -15.06 -31.11 -12.74
N GLY A 75 -16.04 -31.22 -13.66
CA GLY A 75 -16.98 -32.33 -13.69
C GLY A 75 -17.95 -32.32 -12.51
N GLU A 76 -18.16 -31.15 -11.90
CA GLU A 76 -19.07 -30.94 -10.77
C GLU A 76 -20.43 -30.39 -11.22
N ASP A 77 -20.58 -30.01 -12.50
CA ASP A 77 -21.88 -29.78 -13.13
C ASP A 77 -22.61 -31.13 -13.30
N ASN A 78 -23.53 -31.43 -12.39
CA ASN A 78 -24.50 -32.54 -12.52
C ASN A 78 -25.82 -32.03 -13.08
#